data_AF-A0A8S9UZV8-F1
#
_entry.id   AF-A0A8S9UZV8-F1
#
_cell.length_a   1.000
_cell.length_b   1.000
_cell.length_c   1.000
_cell.angle_alpha   90.00
_cell.angle_beta   90.00
_cell.angle_gamma   90.00
#
_symmetry.space_group_name_H-M   'P 1'
#
loop_
_entity.id
_entity.type
_entity.pdbx_description
1 polymer ?
#
loop_
_entity_poly.entity_id
_entity_poly.type
_entity_poly.pdbx_seq_one_letter_code
_entity_poly.pdbx_strand_id
1 'polypeptide(L)'
;MSSRLEDIFNLESSWLCEHSDGDWQWQESEELTNELGAFSSQIPEFSELTHPANCPLAHLFTERCLHTSRLWPRELTGHFTIRTLRLTLTFLVLCTMVFSSTTFILGVAALASAYLAAPAAAADEPLPWDGRVFDLTVDTLPDKYLTHILTMRNNGTDGKVSDYVSIEKDGRSPGYNGDTGVINIGVDAKAIFKTQNNFRRSELVQNIAANTKGTTFFRTSVMKEEAFLNPYAWQMIFPESHIFEIRVDASASPAKIIYLNNGTWDAKWETEFVPGTWYNFGIGISAATSGNGSVLEFYTSEGDKELALEATHDVVTEFPSTYEFHYGLLTLSDDGSEPKMNAKQDIVSYNGVSVEADVSTSATGDAASKASKTTGSIGAESSSDVSTETTEAPTTQNETPATQNEIPATKTGIVKSSDSGCARK
;
A
#
# COMPACT_ATOMS: atom_id res chain seq x y z
N MET A 1 -35.11 18.03 -12.16
CA MET A 1 -34.10 18.07 -13.24
C MET A 1 -33.87 16.66 -13.81
N SER A 2 -34.97 15.96 -14.15
CA SER A 2 -34.96 14.55 -14.61
C SER A 2 -36.02 14.29 -15.69
N SER A 3 -36.62 15.34 -16.26
CA SER A 3 -37.65 15.26 -17.31
C SER A 3 -37.28 16.09 -18.54
N ARG A 4 -35.98 16.37 -18.74
CA ARG A 4 -35.43 17.07 -19.92
C ARG A 4 -34.35 16.27 -20.65
N LEU A 5 -34.07 15.04 -20.19
CA LEU A 5 -33.10 14.13 -20.83
C LEU A 5 -33.78 13.06 -21.69
N GLU A 6 -35.10 12.86 -21.57
CA GLU A 6 -35.86 11.93 -22.42
C GLU A 6 -36.30 12.55 -23.77
N ASP A 7 -36.27 13.88 -23.92
CA ASP A 7 -36.62 14.56 -25.17
C ASP A 7 -35.48 14.57 -26.22
N ILE A 8 -34.25 14.27 -25.82
CA ILE A 8 -33.09 14.24 -26.72
C ILE A 8 -32.94 12.86 -27.42
N PHE A 9 -33.49 11.79 -26.83
CA PHE A 9 -33.39 10.43 -27.39
C PHE A 9 -34.48 10.07 -28.41
N ASN A 10 -35.50 10.91 -28.62
CA ASN A 10 -36.63 10.64 -29.52
C ASN A 10 -36.59 11.38 -30.87
N LEU A 11 -35.44 11.93 -31.28
CA LEU A 11 -35.29 12.65 -32.56
C LEU A 11 -34.53 11.88 -33.66
N GLU A 12 -34.15 10.62 -33.45
CA GLU A 12 -33.44 9.80 -34.46
C GLU A 12 -34.33 8.86 -35.30
N SER A 13 -35.66 8.99 -35.22
CA SER A 13 -36.57 8.14 -36.01
C SER A 13 -37.61 8.96 -36.77
N SER A 14 -37.17 9.76 -37.73
CA SER A 14 -37.95 10.14 -38.91
C SER A 14 -37.04 10.80 -39.94
N TRP A 15 -37.43 10.79 -41.21
CA TRP A 15 -36.66 11.14 -42.43
C TRP A 15 -35.90 9.99 -43.10
N LEU A 16 -36.66 8.96 -43.47
CA LEU A 16 -36.51 8.33 -44.78
C LEU A 16 -37.37 9.12 -45.78
N CYS A 17 -36.76 9.75 -46.78
CA CYS A 17 -37.41 10.05 -48.05
C CYS A 17 -36.36 10.11 -49.17
N GLU A 18 -36.51 9.25 -50.17
CA GLU A 18 -35.84 9.34 -51.47
C GLU A 18 -36.15 10.68 -52.16
N HIS A 19 -35.19 11.25 -52.89
CA HIS A 19 -35.35 11.56 -54.32
C HIS A 19 -34.01 11.87 -55.02
N SER A 20 -34.06 11.61 -56.31
CA SER A 20 -33.06 11.60 -57.36
C SER A 20 -32.65 12.98 -57.89
N ASP A 21 -31.47 13.00 -58.51
CA ASP A 21 -30.98 13.93 -59.55
C ASP A 21 -30.72 15.40 -59.19
N GLY A 22 -29.44 15.79 -59.31
CA GLY A 22 -29.03 17.09 -59.86
C GLY A 22 -28.69 18.22 -58.87
N ASP A 23 -27.44 18.69 -58.95
CA ASP A 23 -26.88 19.94 -58.43
C ASP A 23 -26.92 20.24 -56.92
N TRP A 24 -25.73 20.29 -56.31
CA TRP A 24 -25.52 20.91 -55.00
C TRP A 24 -25.11 22.39 -55.18
N GLN A 25 -25.94 23.32 -54.70
CA GLN A 25 -25.49 24.65 -54.33
C GLN A 25 -25.15 24.71 -52.84
N TRP A 26 -24.11 25.47 -52.50
CA TRP A 26 -23.67 25.74 -51.14
C TRP A 26 -24.58 26.76 -50.47
N GLN A 27 -25.10 26.43 -49.27
CA GLN A 27 -25.76 27.38 -48.39
C GLN A 27 -25.08 27.29 -47.01
N GLU A 28 -24.33 28.33 -46.63
CA GLU A 28 -23.82 28.50 -45.27
C GLU A 28 -25.00 28.87 -44.36
N SER A 29 -25.21 28.14 -43.26
CA SER A 29 -26.17 28.52 -42.22
C SER A 29 -25.44 29.14 -41.02
N GLU A 30 -25.78 30.40 -40.74
CA GLU A 30 -25.27 31.26 -39.64
C GLU A 30 -25.76 30.86 -38.24
N GLU A 31 -26.19 29.61 -38.03
CA GLU A 31 -26.88 29.20 -36.79
C GLU A 31 -25.94 28.58 -35.74
N LEU A 32 -24.71 28.22 -36.11
CA LEU A 32 -23.71 27.65 -35.19
C LEU A 32 -22.87 28.68 -34.43
N THR A 33 -22.83 29.94 -34.87
CA THR A 33 -22.03 31.02 -34.26
C THR A 33 -22.73 31.68 -33.06
N ASN A 34 -24.05 31.57 -32.93
CA ASN A 34 -24.78 32.23 -31.84
C ASN A 34 -24.88 31.38 -30.55
N GLU A 35 -24.84 30.04 -30.63
CA GLU A 35 -24.88 29.20 -29.42
C GLU A 35 -23.51 29.09 -28.72
N LEU A 36 -22.40 29.20 -29.47
CA LEU A 36 -21.04 29.22 -28.89
C LEU A 36 -20.70 30.57 -28.21
N GLY A 37 -21.31 31.67 -28.65
CA GLY A 37 -21.15 32.99 -28.04
C GLY A 37 -21.83 33.13 -26.67
N ALA A 38 -22.90 32.39 -26.42
CA ALA A 38 -23.63 32.46 -25.15
C ALA A 38 -22.93 31.71 -24.00
N PHE A 39 -22.16 30.65 -24.32
CA PHE A 39 -21.46 29.84 -23.32
C PHE A 39 -20.17 30.49 -22.79
N SER A 40 -19.52 31.36 -23.59
CA SER A 40 -18.27 32.05 -23.25
C SER A 40 -18.42 33.19 -22.22
N SER A 41 -19.65 33.58 -21.86
CA SER A 41 -19.90 34.75 -21.00
C SER A 41 -20.07 34.42 -19.50
N GLN A 42 -19.97 33.15 -19.10
CA GLN A 42 -20.27 32.71 -17.73
C GLN A 42 -19.08 32.19 -16.91
N ILE A 43 -17.83 32.22 -17.41
CA ILE A 43 -16.63 31.78 -16.65
C ILE A 43 -15.41 32.65 -17.02
N PRO A 44 -14.94 33.60 -16.19
CA PRO A 44 -13.86 34.52 -16.56
C PRO A 44 -12.42 34.01 -16.33
N GLU A 45 -12.21 32.78 -15.87
CA GLU A 45 -10.88 32.25 -15.57
C GLU A 45 -10.53 31.08 -16.49
N PHE A 46 -10.33 31.35 -17.79
CA PHE A 46 -9.79 30.35 -18.73
C PHE A 46 -8.96 30.96 -19.87
N SER A 47 -8.41 32.17 -19.66
CA SER A 47 -7.62 32.87 -20.69
C SER A 47 -6.11 32.66 -20.60
N GLU A 48 -5.57 31.94 -19.62
CA GLU A 48 -4.11 31.74 -19.47
C GLU A 48 -3.57 30.35 -19.86
N LEU A 49 -4.42 29.39 -20.26
CA LEU A 49 -3.98 28.00 -20.52
C LEU A 49 -3.96 27.56 -22.00
N THR A 50 -4.23 28.45 -22.95
CA THR A 50 -4.26 28.11 -24.39
C THR A 50 -3.10 28.69 -25.20
N HIS A 51 -2.02 29.13 -24.54
CA HIS A 51 -0.85 29.64 -25.26
C HIS A 51 -0.06 28.47 -25.91
N PRO A 52 0.14 28.45 -27.25
CA PRO A 52 0.73 27.32 -27.99
C PRO A 52 2.24 27.06 -27.74
N ALA A 53 2.83 27.62 -26.69
CA ALA A 53 4.26 27.49 -26.38
C ALA A 53 4.62 26.29 -25.49
N ASN A 54 3.64 25.56 -24.93
CA ASN A 54 3.89 24.58 -23.86
C ASN A 54 3.70 23.10 -24.23
N CYS A 55 3.72 22.72 -25.52
CA CYS A 55 3.56 21.31 -25.91
C CYS A 55 4.61 20.86 -26.96
N PRO A 56 5.73 20.23 -26.55
CA PRO A 56 6.82 19.86 -27.45
C PRO A 56 6.46 18.75 -28.46
N LEU A 57 5.39 18.00 -28.21
CA LEU A 57 4.95 16.87 -29.04
C LEU A 57 4.04 17.27 -30.20
N ALA A 58 3.35 18.41 -30.11
CA ALA A 58 2.53 18.92 -31.20
C ALA A 58 3.37 19.37 -32.40
N HIS A 59 4.56 19.91 -32.16
CA HIS A 59 5.43 20.47 -33.20
C HIS A 59 6.04 19.40 -34.13
N LEU A 60 6.23 18.17 -33.64
CA LEU A 60 6.80 17.05 -34.41
C LEU A 60 5.79 16.40 -35.38
N PHE A 61 4.49 16.50 -35.08
CA PHE A 61 3.44 15.92 -35.92
C PHE A 61 3.06 16.86 -37.07
N THR A 62 3.04 18.17 -36.82
CA THR A 62 2.71 19.18 -37.85
C THR A 62 3.78 19.24 -38.95
N GLU A 63 5.06 19.10 -38.62
CA GLU A 63 6.13 19.11 -39.64
C GLU A 63 6.13 17.86 -40.53
N ARG A 64 5.78 16.67 -40.03
CA ARG A 64 5.70 15.45 -40.85
C ARG A 64 4.50 15.42 -41.79
N CYS A 65 3.37 16.03 -41.42
CA CYS A 65 2.20 16.14 -42.30
C CYS A 65 2.36 17.22 -43.39
N LEU A 66 3.12 18.28 -43.13
CA LEU A 66 3.40 19.32 -44.13
C LEU A 66 4.43 18.89 -45.18
N HIS A 67 5.28 17.90 -44.89
CA HIS A 67 6.30 17.45 -45.83
C HIS A 67 5.77 16.45 -46.88
N THR A 68 4.71 15.70 -46.57
CA THR A 68 4.13 14.69 -47.48
C THR A 68 3.10 15.24 -48.47
N SER A 69 2.61 16.47 -48.30
CA SER A 69 1.61 17.09 -49.18
C SER A 69 2.19 17.79 -50.42
N ARG A 70 3.52 17.91 -50.55
CA ARG A 70 4.18 18.57 -51.70
C ARG A 70 4.41 17.69 -52.93
N LEU A 71 3.99 16.42 -52.94
CA LEU A 71 4.35 15.47 -54.00
C LEU A 71 3.18 14.83 -54.78
N TRP A 72 1.93 15.32 -54.68
CA TRP A 72 0.81 14.74 -55.43
C TRP A 72 0.09 15.69 -56.42
N PRO A 73 -0.37 15.17 -57.59
CA PRO A 73 -1.13 15.94 -58.57
C PRO A 73 -2.50 16.41 -58.04
N ARG A 74 -2.95 17.57 -58.53
CA ARG A 74 -4.12 18.34 -58.05
C ARG A 74 -5.51 17.70 -58.22
N GLU A 75 -5.65 16.48 -58.71
CA GLU A 75 -6.96 15.88 -59.05
C GLU A 75 -7.51 14.83 -58.05
N LEU A 76 -6.85 14.61 -56.91
CA LEU A 76 -7.31 13.65 -55.88
C LEU A 76 -7.51 14.27 -54.47
N THR A 77 -7.65 15.59 -54.38
CA THR A 77 -7.74 16.33 -53.12
C THR A 77 -9.11 16.26 -52.42
N GLY A 78 -10.19 15.91 -53.12
CA GLY A 78 -11.55 15.88 -52.53
C GLY A 78 -11.80 14.71 -51.57
N HIS A 79 -11.45 13.49 -51.97
CA HIS A 79 -11.75 12.28 -51.19
C HIS A 79 -10.74 11.99 -50.08
N PHE A 80 -9.49 12.46 -50.20
CA PHE A 80 -8.46 12.24 -49.18
C PHE A 80 -8.65 13.16 -47.97
N THR A 81 -9.03 14.43 -48.19
CA THR A 81 -9.22 15.42 -47.12
C THR A 81 -10.36 15.02 -46.18
N ILE A 82 -11.45 14.44 -46.69
CA ILE A 82 -12.59 14.01 -45.86
C ILE A 82 -12.25 12.76 -45.02
N ARG A 83 -11.47 11.82 -45.55
CA ARG A 83 -11.04 10.64 -44.79
C ARG A 83 -10.00 10.97 -43.71
N THR A 84 -9.06 11.87 -44.00
CA THR A 84 -8.08 12.33 -43.01
C THR A 84 -8.75 13.20 -41.94
N LEU A 85 -9.71 14.06 -42.29
CA LEU A 85 -10.47 14.85 -41.31
C LEU A 85 -11.35 13.96 -40.41
N ARG A 86 -12.00 12.92 -40.97
CA ARG A 86 -12.73 11.92 -40.17
C ARG A 86 -11.83 11.15 -39.22
N LEU A 87 -10.66 10.68 -39.66
CA LEU A 87 -9.72 9.97 -38.77
C LEU A 87 -9.19 10.88 -37.65
N THR A 88 -8.89 12.13 -37.96
CA THR A 88 -8.37 13.09 -36.98
C THR A 88 -9.46 13.48 -35.96
N LEU A 89 -10.71 13.62 -36.40
CA LEU A 89 -11.84 13.92 -35.51
C LEU A 89 -12.23 12.71 -34.66
N THR A 90 -12.18 11.48 -35.19
CA THR A 90 -12.38 10.27 -34.39
C THR A 90 -11.24 10.09 -33.37
N PHE A 91 -9.99 10.40 -33.71
CA PHE A 91 -8.86 10.37 -32.76
C PHE A 91 -8.96 11.47 -31.69
N LEU A 92 -9.46 12.66 -32.05
CA LEU A 92 -9.69 13.76 -31.12
C LEU A 92 -10.87 13.49 -30.19
N VAL A 93 -11.94 12.84 -30.68
CA VAL A 93 -13.09 12.38 -29.88
C VAL A 93 -12.72 11.19 -29.01
N LEU A 94 -11.88 10.26 -29.49
CA LEU A 94 -11.35 9.18 -28.63
C LEU A 94 -10.37 9.73 -27.58
N CYS A 95 -9.54 10.72 -27.91
CA CYS A 95 -8.73 11.41 -26.91
C CYS A 95 -9.63 12.15 -25.92
N THR A 96 -10.59 12.95 -26.36
CA THR A 96 -11.47 13.66 -25.42
C THR A 96 -12.38 12.74 -24.61
N MET A 97 -12.76 11.55 -25.11
CA MET A 97 -13.51 10.55 -24.32
C MET A 97 -12.64 9.71 -23.37
N VAL A 98 -11.40 9.41 -23.75
CA VAL A 98 -10.40 8.81 -22.84
C VAL A 98 -9.94 9.82 -21.77
N PHE A 99 -9.97 11.12 -22.08
CA PHE A 99 -9.66 12.21 -21.15
C PHE A 99 -10.88 12.80 -20.42
N SER A 100 -12.12 12.41 -20.77
CA SER A 100 -13.36 12.85 -20.06
C SER A 100 -13.94 11.81 -19.09
N SER A 101 -13.31 10.64 -18.96
CA SER A 101 -13.74 9.59 -18.01
C SER A 101 -12.93 9.59 -16.71
N THR A 102 -12.02 10.54 -16.52
CA THR A 102 -11.13 10.66 -15.35
C THR A 102 -11.32 11.95 -14.56
N THR A 103 -12.46 12.62 -14.71
CA THR A 103 -12.87 13.69 -13.79
C THR A 103 -13.60 13.10 -12.58
N PHE A 104 -13.02 12.06 -11.95
CA PHE A 104 -13.23 11.88 -10.53
C PHE A 104 -12.41 12.96 -9.84
N ILE A 105 -13.09 13.73 -9.00
CA ILE A 105 -12.50 14.77 -8.17
C ILE A 105 -11.28 14.17 -7.46
N LEU A 106 -10.10 14.54 -7.96
CA LEU A 106 -8.82 14.34 -7.32
C LEU A 106 -8.85 15.17 -6.04
N GLY A 107 -9.40 14.59 -4.98
CA GLY A 107 -9.05 14.94 -3.62
C GLY A 107 -7.59 14.54 -3.40
N VAL A 108 -6.67 15.32 -3.96
CA VAL A 108 -5.29 15.35 -3.49
C VAL A 108 -5.37 15.97 -2.10
N ALA A 109 -5.75 15.17 -1.10
CA ALA A 109 -5.29 15.43 0.25
C ALA A 109 -3.78 15.21 0.19
N ALA A 110 -3.06 16.26 -0.22
CA ALA A 110 -1.65 16.36 0.10
C ALA A 110 -1.58 16.20 1.61
N LEU A 111 -1.10 15.04 2.05
CA LEU A 111 -0.93 14.69 3.45
C LEU A 111 0.25 15.53 3.97
N ALA A 112 0.02 16.84 4.10
CA ALA A 112 0.95 17.73 4.75
C ALA A 112 0.81 17.48 6.25
N SER A 113 1.54 16.46 6.74
CA SER A 113 1.83 16.30 8.16
C SER A 113 2.35 17.64 8.68
N ALA A 114 1.52 18.32 9.47
CA ALA A 114 1.88 19.59 10.11
C ALA A 114 2.93 19.32 11.21
N TYR A 115 4.18 19.16 10.79
CA TYR A 115 5.36 19.27 11.65
C TYR A 115 5.61 20.75 11.96
N LEU A 116 4.81 21.33 12.86
CA LEU A 116 5.18 22.58 13.52
C LEU A 116 5.69 22.24 14.93
N ALA A 117 6.94 22.64 15.17
CA ALA A 117 7.90 22.20 16.19
C ALA A 117 8.51 20.81 15.89
N ALA A 118 9.53 20.81 15.04
CA ALA A 118 10.44 19.67 14.91
C ALA A 118 11.16 19.46 16.26
N PRO A 119 10.92 18.36 17.00
CA PRO A 119 11.98 17.86 17.87
C PRO A 119 13.23 17.70 17.01
N ALA A 120 14.42 17.92 17.56
CA ALA A 120 15.67 17.65 16.84
C ALA A 120 15.52 16.31 16.12
N ALA A 121 15.53 16.32 14.78
CA ALA A 121 15.24 15.12 14.00
C ALA A 121 16.13 14.01 14.54
N ALA A 122 15.51 12.94 15.04
CA ALA A 122 16.26 11.80 15.52
C ALA A 122 17.17 11.34 14.37
N ALA A 123 18.44 11.07 14.70
CA ALA A 123 19.39 10.60 13.70
C ALA A 123 18.87 9.31 13.06
N ASP A 124 19.08 9.16 11.76
CA ASP A 124 18.70 7.94 11.05
C ASP A 124 19.47 6.74 11.61
N GLU A 125 18.76 5.68 11.95
CA GLU A 125 19.39 4.41 12.33
C GLU A 125 20.08 3.77 11.12
N PRO A 126 21.33 3.29 11.27
CA PRO A 126 22.04 2.64 10.17
C PRO A 126 21.47 1.24 9.89
N LEU A 127 21.73 0.73 8.69
CA LEU A 127 21.46 -0.67 8.35
C LEU A 127 22.60 -1.59 8.83
N PRO A 128 22.30 -2.80 9.30
CA PRO A 128 20.96 -3.31 9.58
C PRO A 128 20.35 -2.68 10.83
N TRP A 129 19.05 -2.43 10.81
CA TRP A 129 18.29 -1.96 11.97
C TRP A 129 17.38 -3.08 12.49
N ASP A 130 17.51 -3.40 13.78
CA ASP A 130 16.82 -4.51 14.44
C ASP A 130 15.63 -4.02 15.29
N GLY A 131 14.44 -4.10 14.69
CA GLY A 131 13.17 -3.77 15.32
C GLY A 131 12.52 -4.90 16.13
N ARG A 132 13.16 -6.06 16.25
CA ARG A 132 12.57 -7.21 16.95
C ARG A 132 12.37 -6.92 18.44
N VAL A 133 11.38 -7.58 19.04
CA VAL A 133 10.86 -7.19 20.37
C VAL A 133 10.98 -8.28 21.45
N PHE A 134 11.58 -9.44 21.14
CA PHE A 134 11.78 -10.55 22.11
C PHE A 134 12.44 -10.14 23.43
N ASP A 135 13.30 -9.12 23.43
CA ASP A 135 14.02 -8.62 24.61
C ASP A 135 13.46 -7.29 25.17
N LEU A 136 12.38 -6.76 24.59
CA LEU A 136 11.82 -5.47 24.97
C LEU A 136 10.72 -5.59 26.02
N THR A 137 10.43 -4.45 26.63
CA THR A 137 9.27 -4.19 27.49
C THR A 137 8.65 -2.86 27.09
N VAL A 138 7.43 -2.57 27.53
CA VAL A 138 6.76 -1.29 27.23
C VAL A 138 7.61 -0.10 27.67
N ASP A 139 8.30 -0.22 28.80
CA ASP A 139 9.13 0.83 29.38
C ASP A 139 10.43 1.08 28.59
N THR A 140 10.94 0.07 27.88
CA THR A 140 12.18 0.17 27.07
C THR A 140 11.90 0.47 25.60
N LEU A 141 10.64 0.54 25.18
CA LEU A 141 10.29 0.89 23.80
C LEU A 141 10.83 2.27 23.36
N PRO A 142 10.76 3.34 24.18
CA PRO A 142 11.30 4.64 23.80
C PRO A 142 12.81 4.67 23.55
N ASP A 143 13.55 3.68 24.04
CA ASP A 143 14.99 3.57 23.79
C ASP A 143 15.29 3.05 22.37
N LYS A 144 14.33 2.37 21.74
CA LYS A 144 14.45 1.80 20.39
C LYS A 144 13.59 2.53 19.34
N TYR A 145 12.48 3.12 19.77
CA TYR A 145 11.45 3.67 18.90
C TYR A 145 11.08 5.10 19.23
N LEU A 146 10.74 5.87 18.20
CA LEU A 146 10.10 7.16 18.36
C LEU A 146 8.63 6.95 18.73
N THR A 147 8.29 7.19 20.00
CA THR A 147 6.94 6.97 20.54
C THR A 147 6.05 8.21 20.53
N HIS A 148 6.41 9.24 19.77
CA HIS A 148 5.76 10.55 19.83
C HIS A 148 4.28 10.51 19.42
N ILE A 149 3.89 9.63 18.50
CA ILE A 149 2.48 9.42 18.13
C ILE A 149 1.67 8.87 19.31
N LEU A 150 2.30 8.05 20.16
CA LEU A 150 1.66 7.44 21.33
C LEU A 150 1.55 8.41 22.51
N THR A 151 2.50 9.33 22.66
CA THR A 151 2.62 10.21 23.84
C THR A 151 2.08 11.62 23.63
N MET A 152 2.11 12.17 22.41
CA MET A 152 1.57 13.50 22.09
C MET A 152 0.08 13.42 21.73
N ARG A 153 -0.76 13.11 22.73
CA ARG A 153 -2.20 12.86 22.55
C ARG A 153 -3.03 14.11 22.81
N ASN A 154 -4.07 14.35 22.00
CA ASN A 154 -5.10 15.36 22.26
C ASN A 154 -4.53 16.76 22.59
N ASN A 155 -3.51 17.19 21.85
CA ASN A 155 -2.74 18.43 22.07
C ASN A 155 -2.00 18.52 23.43
N GLY A 156 -1.90 17.42 24.16
CA GLY A 156 -1.11 17.23 25.37
C GLY A 156 0.13 16.37 25.15
N THR A 157 0.86 16.11 26.24
CA THR A 157 2.08 15.29 26.28
C THR A 157 2.05 14.24 27.40
N ASP A 158 0.87 13.99 27.95
CA ASP A 158 0.62 13.09 29.09
C ASP A 158 0.16 11.69 28.65
N GLY A 159 0.06 11.44 27.34
CA GLY A 159 -0.21 10.11 26.80
C GLY A 159 0.89 9.12 27.16
N LYS A 160 0.52 7.87 27.43
CA LYS A 160 1.47 6.82 27.79
C LYS A 160 1.52 5.75 26.71
N VAL A 161 2.72 5.22 26.48
CA VAL A 161 2.92 4.08 25.57
C VAL A 161 2.02 2.90 25.98
N SER A 162 1.92 2.63 27.29
CA SER A 162 1.08 1.56 27.85
C SER A 162 -0.43 1.70 27.60
N ASP A 163 -0.93 2.87 27.19
CA ASP A 163 -2.35 3.06 26.90
C ASP A 163 -2.76 2.39 25.58
N TYR A 164 -1.78 2.14 24.70
CA TYR A 164 -1.98 1.64 23.34
C TYR A 164 -1.06 0.47 22.98
N VAL A 165 -0.04 0.20 23.77
CA VAL A 165 0.96 -0.81 23.45
C VAL A 165 1.13 -1.80 24.59
N SER A 166 1.15 -3.09 24.24
CA SER A 166 1.61 -4.16 25.11
C SER A 166 2.61 -5.05 24.37
N ILE A 167 3.47 -5.74 25.12
CA ILE A 167 4.50 -6.64 24.58
C ILE A 167 4.33 -8.02 25.21
N GLU A 168 4.37 -9.05 24.37
CA GLU A 168 4.37 -10.46 24.75
C GLU A 168 5.68 -11.09 24.27
N LYS A 169 6.61 -11.38 25.19
CA LYS A 169 7.98 -11.85 24.82
C LYS A 169 8.01 -13.17 24.05
N ASP A 170 7.01 -14.01 24.28
CA ASP A 170 6.83 -15.31 23.62
C ASP A 170 5.46 -15.39 22.93
N GLY A 171 4.96 -14.25 22.43
CA GLY A 171 3.63 -14.13 21.82
C GLY A 171 3.49 -14.86 20.48
N ARG A 172 4.60 -15.26 19.85
CA ARG A 172 4.57 -16.04 18.61
C ARG A 172 5.55 -17.22 18.66
N SER A 173 5.03 -18.40 18.34
CA SER A 173 5.81 -19.64 18.20
C SER A 173 5.32 -20.47 17.01
N PRO A 174 6.18 -20.83 16.04
CA PRO A 174 7.57 -20.39 15.94
C PRO A 174 7.66 -18.88 15.71
N GLY A 175 8.73 -18.26 16.19
CA GLY A 175 9.00 -16.85 15.91
C GLY A 175 9.28 -16.62 14.43
N TYR A 176 8.86 -15.48 13.89
CA TYR A 176 9.20 -15.07 12.53
C TYR A 176 10.40 -14.12 12.54
N ASN A 177 11.30 -14.29 11.57
CA ASN A 177 12.57 -13.56 11.49
C ASN A 177 13.42 -13.69 12.79
N GLY A 178 13.30 -14.83 13.46
CA GLY A 178 13.98 -15.10 14.73
C GLY A 178 13.40 -14.37 15.95
N ASP A 179 12.24 -13.69 15.80
CA ASP A 179 11.59 -12.95 16.87
C ASP A 179 10.42 -13.75 17.45
N THR A 180 10.49 -14.09 18.75
CA THR A 180 9.37 -14.68 19.48
C THR A 180 8.47 -13.63 20.11
N GLY A 181 8.94 -12.38 20.18
CA GLY A 181 8.23 -11.27 20.79
C GLY A 181 7.13 -10.73 19.89
N VAL A 182 5.98 -10.42 20.46
CA VAL A 182 4.87 -9.74 19.76
C VAL A 182 4.65 -8.38 20.41
N ILE A 183 4.50 -7.36 19.57
CA ILE A 183 4.01 -6.06 20.00
C ILE A 183 2.57 -5.87 19.54
N ASN A 184 1.68 -5.64 20.48
CA ASN A 184 0.27 -5.37 20.23
C ASN A 184 0.04 -3.87 20.26
N ILE A 185 -0.48 -3.29 19.18
CA ILE A 185 -0.76 -1.86 19.05
C ILE A 185 -2.27 -1.65 18.89
N GLY A 186 -2.86 -0.90 19.81
CA GLY A 186 -4.28 -0.58 19.88
C GLY A 186 -4.63 0.83 19.41
N VAL A 187 -5.79 0.99 18.78
CA VAL A 187 -6.38 2.29 18.41
C VAL A 187 -7.84 2.34 18.85
N ASP A 188 -8.24 3.44 19.48
CA ASP A 188 -9.62 3.75 19.87
C ASP A 188 -9.98 5.21 19.56
N ALA A 189 -11.16 5.64 20.01
CA ALA A 189 -11.67 7.01 19.87
C ALA A 189 -10.73 8.10 20.41
N LYS A 190 -9.84 7.79 21.36
CA LYS A 190 -8.95 8.75 22.03
C LYS A 190 -7.56 8.83 21.41
N ALA A 191 -7.26 7.95 20.44
CA ALA A 191 -5.99 7.88 19.74
C ALA A 191 -5.83 9.02 18.71
N ILE A 192 -5.91 10.27 19.20
CA ILE A 192 -5.77 11.49 18.42
C ILE A 192 -4.35 12.01 18.62
N PHE A 193 -3.55 12.02 17.56
CA PHE A 193 -2.21 12.62 17.59
C PHE A 193 -2.32 14.13 17.47
N LYS A 194 -1.77 14.86 18.45
CA LYS A 194 -1.85 16.33 18.54
C LYS A 194 -3.30 16.80 18.34
N THR A 195 -3.58 17.54 17.28
CA THR A 195 -4.90 18.11 16.94
C THR A 195 -5.53 17.48 15.69
N GLN A 196 -5.04 16.30 15.26
CA GLN A 196 -5.53 15.61 14.06
C GLN A 196 -6.85 14.88 14.31
N ASN A 197 -7.94 15.63 14.51
CA ASN A 197 -9.24 15.05 14.86
C ASN A 197 -9.86 14.20 13.75
N ASN A 198 -9.45 14.38 12.49
CA ASN A 198 -9.87 13.57 11.35
C ASN A 198 -9.11 12.25 11.20
N PHE A 199 -8.19 11.95 12.13
CA PHE A 199 -7.43 10.70 12.18
C PHE A 199 -7.71 9.95 13.48
N ARG A 200 -7.54 8.63 13.45
CA ARG A 200 -7.32 7.80 14.64
C ARG A 200 -6.10 6.94 14.39
N ARG A 201 -5.07 7.14 15.22
CA ARG A 201 -3.76 6.56 14.93
C ARG A 201 -2.94 6.22 16.16
N SER A 202 -2.27 5.08 16.15
CA SER A 202 -1.27 4.65 17.13
C SER A 202 -0.20 3.89 16.37
N GLU A 203 1.01 4.45 16.35
CA GLU A 203 2.12 3.92 15.57
C GLU A 203 3.41 4.04 16.37
N LEU A 204 4.29 3.07 16.14
CA LEU A 204 5.70 3.23 16.43
C LEU A 204 6.40 3.70 15.16
N VAL A 205 7.39 4.55 15.36
CA VAL A 205 8.12 5.20 14.26
C VAL A 205 9.61 4.97 14.45
N GLN A 206 10.33 4.79 13.35
CA GLN A 206 11.78 4.89 13.34
C GLN A 206 12.30 5.56 12.06
N ASN A 207 13.31 6.42 12.20
CA ASN A 207 14.05 6.97 11.07
C ASN A 207 15.18 6.00 10.69
N ILE A 208 15.25 5.59 9.43
CA ILE A 208 16.15 4.53 8.96
C ILE A 208 16.89 5.01 7.72
N ALA A 209 18.21 4.86 7.73
CA ALA A 209 19.05 5.19 6.58
C ALA A 209 18.80 4.22 5.42
N ALA A 210 18.73 4.75 4.20
CA ALA A 210 18.61 3.92 3.00
C ALA A 210 19.95 3.29 2.60
N ASN A 211 19.91 2.07 2.06
CA ASN A 211 21.03 1.48 1.34
C ASN A 211 21.16 2.12 -0.05
N THR A 212 21.79 3.30 -0.13
CA THR A 212 21.92 4.06 -1.39
C THR A 212 22.71 3.35 -2.51
N LYS A 213 23.35 2.23 -2.21
CA LYS A 213 24.16 1.44 -3.16
C LYS A 213 23.56 0.07 -3.49
N GLY A 214 22.38 -0.24 -2.95
CA GLY A 214 21.76 -1.55 -3.09
C GLY A 214 20.28 -1.50 -2.71
N THR A 215 19.82 -2.55 -2.05
CA THR A 215 18.43 -2.69 -1.61
C THR A 215 18.32 -2.34 -0.12
N THR A 216 17.29 -1.58 0.23
CA THR A 216 16.80 -1.46 1.62
C THR A 216 15.65 -2.44 1.77
N PHE A 217 15.77 -3.42 2.66
CA PHE A 217 14.81 -4.51 2.75
C PHE A 217 14.06 -4.48 4.08
N PHE A 218 12.79 -4.07 4.04
CA PHE A 218 11.90 -4.00 5.19
C PHE A 218 11.24 -5.36 5.42
N ARG A 219 11.17 -5.79 6.69
CA ARG A 219 10.49 -7.00 7.10
C ARG A 219 9.55 -6.72 8.25
N THR A 220 8.38 -7.33 8.21
CA THR A 220 7.42 -7.28 9.32
C THR A 220 6.39 -8.38 9.13
N SER A 221 5.81 -8.84 10.22
CA SER A 221 4.66 -9.73 10.20
C SER A 221 3.55 -9.18 11.07
N VAL A 222 2.30 -9.34 10.61
CA VAL A 222 1.11 -8.77 11.25
C VAL A 222 0.02 -9.81 11.41
N MET A 223 -0.72 -9.71 12.51
CA MET A 223 -1.89 -10.53 12.78
C MET A 223 -2.92 -9.72 13.54
N LYS A 224 -4.20 -9.99 13.27
CA LYS A 224 -5.29 -9.53 14.11
C LYS A 224 -6.16 -10.73 14.48
N GLU A 225 -6.30 -11.00 15.76
CA GLU A 225 -6.95 -12.24 16.24
C GLU A 225 -8.45 -12.26 15.88
N GLU A 226 -9.12 -11.12 16.05
CA GLU A 226 -10.55 -10.95 15.79
C GLU A 226 -10.80 -10.04 14.59
N ALA A 227 -12.01 -10.07 14.03
CA ALA A 227 -12.41 -9.11 12.99
C ALA A 227 -12.29 -7.66 13.48
N PHE A 228 -12.03 -6.73 12.56
CA PHE A 228 -12.01 -5.30 12.88
C PHE A 228 -13.35 -4.83 13.44
N LEU A 229 -13.30 -4.14 14.58
CA LEU A 229 -14.48 -3.57 15.22
C LEU A 229 -14.96 -2.33 14.46
N ASN A 230 -14.01 -1.62 13.84
CA ASN A 230 -14.22 -0.37 13.13
C ASN A 230 -13.98 -0.59 11.62
N PRO A 231 -15.05 -0.56 10.79
CA PRO A 231 -15.00 -0.93 9.37
C PRO A 231 -14.45 0.22 8.51
N TYR A 232 -13.16 0.48 8.64
CA TYR A 232 -12.43 1.52 7.90
C TYR A 232 -11.30 0.94 7.05
N ALA A 233 -10.76 1.75 6.15
CA ALA A 233 -9.43 1.53 5.62
C ALA A 233 -8.38 1.89 6.68
N TRP A 234 -7.51 0.92 6.98
CA TRP A 234 -6.44 1.01 7.96
C TRP A 234 -5.10 0.95 7.26
N GLN A 235 -4.24 1.96 7.44
CA GLN A 235 -2.82 1.87 7.10
C GLN A 235 -2.11 1.15 8.24
N MET A 236 -1.30 0.13 7.91
CA MET A 236 -0.67 -0.74 8.90
C MET A 236 0.85 -0.61 8.95
N ILE A 237 1.48 -0.53 7.78
CA ILE A 237 2.92 -0.51 7.60
C ILE A 237 3.21 0.42 6.43
N PHE A 238 3.90 1.53 6.68
CA PHE A 238 4.17 2.52 5.64
C PHE A 238 5.33 3.44 6.06
N PRO A 239 6.19 3.88 5.14
CA PRO A 239 7.02 5.05 5.36
C PRO A 239 6.21 6.33 5.12
N GLU A 240 6.59 7.45 5.73
CA GLU A 240 5.92 8.77 5.54
C GLU A 240 5.91 9.23 4.06
N SER A 241 6.81 8.71 3.22
CA SER A 241 6.81 8.99 1.78
C SER A 241 5.69 8.28 1.01
N HIS A 242 5.00 7.32 1.63
CA HIS A 242 3.99 6.47 1.00
C HIS A 242 4.49 5.75 -0.27
N ILE A 243 5.81 5.50 -0.37
CA ILE A 243 6.40 4.78 -1.51
C ILE A 243 5.87 3.34 -1.59
N PHE A 244 5.60 2.72 -0.45
CA PHE A 244 4.86 1.47 -0.30
C PHE A 244 3.92 1.56 0.90
N GLU A 245 2.84 0.79 0.91
CA GLU A 245 1.98 0.64 2.08
C GLU A 245 1.36 -0.75 2.15
N ILE A 246 1.24 -1.28 3.36
CA ILE A 246 0.34 -2.40 3.66
C ILE A 246 -0.86 -1.85 4.41
N ARG A 247 -2.05 -2.21 3.94
CA ARG A 247 -3.33 -1.74 4.47
C ARG A 247 -4.30 -2.88 4.69
N VAL A 248 -5.32 -2.65 5.51
CA VAL A 248 -6.53 -3.47 5.53
C VAL A 248 -7.74 -2.60 5.23
N ASP A 249 -8.53 -2.97 4.22
CA ASP A 249 -9.88 -2.46 4.04
C ASP A 249 -10.85 -3.33 4.85
N ALA A 250 -11.17 -2.87 6.06
CA ALA A 250 -12.15 -3.52 6.94
C ALA A 250 -13.60 -3.13 6.63
N SER A 251 -13.82 -2.22 5.68
CA SER A 251 -15.16 -1.87 5.20
C SER A 251 -15.69 -2.84 4.14
N ALA A 252 -14.77 -3.55 3.48
CA ALA A 252 -15.07 -4.62 2.54
C ALA A 252 -15.65 -5.86 3.24
N SER A 253 -16.44 -6.65 2.50
CA SER A 253 -17.01 -7.91 2.97
C SER A 253 -16.76 -9.03 1.94
N PRO A 254 -15.78 -9.94 2.16
CA PRO A 254 -14.89 -9.97 3.32
C PRO A 254 -13.87 -8.81 3.31
N ALA A 255 -13.28 -8.53 4.47
CA ALA A 255 -12.21 -7.54 4.59
C ALA A 255 -11.01 -7.96 3.73
N LYS A 256 -10.21 -6.99 3.27
CA LYS A 256 -9.05 -7.26 2.40
C LYS A 256 -7.78 -6.70 2.96
N ILE A 257 -6.68 -7.43 2.85
CA ILE A 257 -5.32 -6.91 3.08
C ILE A 257 -4.71 -6.55 1.73
N ILE A 258 -4.10 -5.38 1.65
CA ILE A 258 -3.77 -4.70 0.39
C ILE A 258 -2.33 -4.20 0.45
N TYR A 259 -1.59 -4.41 -0.63
CA TYR A 259 -0.32 -3.75 -0.91
C TYR A 259 -0.51 -2.64 -1.95
N LEU A 260 -0.09 -1.44 -1.57
CA LEU A 260 -0.08 -0.24 -2.42
C LEU A 260 1.35 0.24 -2.63
N ASN A 261 1.57 0.96 -3.72
CA ASN A 261 2.82 1.66 -3.96
C ASN A 261 2.65 3.00 -4.68
N ASN A 262 3.75 3.74 -4.74
CA ASN A 262 3.90 4.98 -5.48
C ASN A 262 2.90 6.08 -5.05
N GLY A 263 2.49 6.09 -3.77
CA GLY A 263 1.50 7.03 -3.25
C GLY A 263 0.12 6.93 -3.92
N THR A 264 -0.21 5.79 -4.54
CA THR A 264 -1.49 5.58 -5.23
C THR A 264 -2.42 4.67 -4.43
N TRP A 265 -3.72 4.77 -4.73
CA TRP A 265 -4.77 3.91 -4.14
C TRP A 265 -5.03 2.64 -4.96
N ASP A 266 -4.24 2.41 -6.01
CA ASP A 266 -4.39 1.26 -6.90
C ASP A 266 -3.69 0.03 -6.29
N ALA A 267 -4.50 -0.95 -5.87
CA ALA A 267 -4.02 -2.20 -5.30
C ALA A 267 -3.10 -2.94 -6.29
N LYS A 268 -1.85 -3.15 -5.87
CA LYS A 268 -0.88 -3.94 -6.66
C LYS A 268 -0.93 -5.41 -6.31
N TRP A 269 -1.37 -5.69 -5.08
CA TRP A 269 -1.71 -7.02 -4.61
C TRP A 269 -2.76 -6.89 -3.51
N GLU A 270 -3.69 -7.83 -3.45
CA GLU A 270 -4.66 -7.93 -2.37
C GLU A 270 -5.12 -9.38 -2.19
N THR A 271 -5.52 -9.72 -0.96
CA THR A 271 -6.19 -10.99 -0.65
C THR A 271 -7.21 -10.77 0.47
N GLU A 272 -8.05 -11.77 0.73
CA GLU A 272 -8.94 -11.75 1.88
C GLU A 272 -8.14 -11.67 3.18
N PHE A 273 -8.55 -10.75 4.07
CA PHE A 273 -8.01 -10.64 5.41
C PHE A 273 -8.76 -11.59 6.36
N VAL A 274 -8.08 -12.65 6.78
CA VAL A 274 -8.62 -13.69 7.65
C VAL A 274 -8.10 -13.49 9.07
N PRO A 275 -8.96 -13.15 10.04
CA PRO A 275 -8.54 -13.01 11.44
C PRO A 275 -7.84 -14.27 11.98
N GLY A 276 -6.85 -14.06 12.85
CA GLY A 276 -5.98 -15.10 13.41
C GLY A 276 -4.85 -15.56 12.48
N THR A 277 -4.77 -15.02 11.25
CA THR A 277 -3.70 -15.35 10.30
C THR A 277 -2.54 -14.37 10.44
N TRP A 278 -1.32 -14.91 10.56
CA TRP A 278 -0.09 -14.13 10.43
C TRP A 278 0.24 -13.90 8.96
N TYR A 279 0.29 -12.64 8.54
CA TYR A 279 0.73 -12.20 7.22
C TYR A 279 2.14 -11.64 7.34
N ASN A 280 3.09 -12.24 6.62
CA ASN A 280 4.48 -11.81 6.62
C ASN A 280 4.77 -11.01 5.35
N PHE A 281 5.40 -9.85 5.50
CA PHE A 281 5.75 -8.97 4.40
C PHE A 281 7.25 -8.69 4.35
N GLY A 282 7.77 -8.65 3.13
CA GLY A 282 9.11 -8.15 2.80
C GLY A 282 9.02 -7.11 1.70
N ILE A 283 9.61 -5.93 1.87
CA ILE A 283 9.65 -4.89 0.84
C ILE A 283 11.11 -4.54 0.53
N GLY A 284 11.59 -4.90 -0.66
CA GLY A 284 12.88 -4.46 -1.17
C GLY A 284 12.73 -3.15 -1.94
N ILE A 285 13.57 -2.16 -1.63
CA ILE A 285 13.58 -0.88 -2.35
C ILE A 285 15.00 -0.59 -2.81
N SER A 286 15.18 -0.39 -4.11
CA SER A 286 16.45 -0.01 -4.72
C SER A 286 16.29 1.11 -5.74
N ALA A 287 17.40 1.72 -6.16
CA ALA A 287 17.36 2.76 -7.20
C ALA A 287 16.93 2.17 -8.55
N ALA A 288 16.06 2.88 -9.28
CA ALA A 288 15.78 2.56 -10.66
C ALA A 288 17.06 2.67 -11.52
N THR A 289 17.15 1.81 -12.55
CA THR A 289 18.30 1.81 -13.47
C THR A 289 18.40 3.08 -14.32
N SER A 290 17.31 3.85 -14.41
CA SER A 290 17.25 5.12 -15.11
C SER A 290 16.34 6.10 -14.37
N GLY A 291 16.64 7.41 -14.49
CA GLY A 291 15.94 8.44 -13.74
C GLY A 291 16.34 8.48 -12.27
N ASN A 292 15.50 9.10 -11.44
CA ASN A 292 15.65 9.17 -9.98
C ASN A 292 14.62 8.30 -9.24
N GLY A 293 13.81 7.51 -9.95
CA GLY A 293 12.78 6.65 -9.37
C GLY A 293 13.33 5.45 -8.61
N SER A 294 12.43 4.56 -8.20
CA SER A 294 12.77 3.38 -7.40
C SER A 294 12.25 2.09 -8.02
N VAL A 295 12.86 0.97 -7.66
CA VAL A 295 12.32 -0.39 -7.90
C VAL A 295 11.87 -0.96 -6.56
N LEU A 296 10.63 -1.44 -6.51
CA LEU A 296 10.05 -2.09 -5.35
C LEU A 296 9.84 -3.57 -5.63
N GLU A 297 10.41 -4.42 -4.77
CA GLU A 297 10.19 -5.86 -4.74
C GLU A 297 9.26 -6.19 -3.56
N PHE A 298 8.07 -6.70 -3.86
CA PHE A 298 7.07 -7.09 -2.87
C PHE A 298 7.12 -8.59 -2.63
N TYR A 299 7.39 -8.96 -1.38
CA TYR A 299 7.40 -10.33 -0.91
C TYR A 299 6.30 -10.54 0.12
N THR A 300 5.65 -11.69 0.08
CA THR A 300 4.62 -12.05 1.05
C THR A 300 4.59 -13.54 1.33
N SER A 301 4.05 -13.91 2.50
CA SER A 301 3.70 -15.28 2.87
C SER A 301 2.73 -15.27 4.05
N GLU A 302 2.19 -16.45 4.39
CA GLU A 302 1.29 -16.62 5.54
C GLU A 302 1.85 -17.67 6.51
N GLY A 303 1.56 -17.47 7.80
CA GLY A 303 1.98 -18.36 8.88
C GLY A 303 3.50 -18.40 9.01
N ASP A 304 4.06 -19.61 9.00
CA ASP A 304 5.50 -19.85 9.25
C ASP A 304 6.30 -20.06 7.95
N LYS A 305 5.70 -19.75 6.80
CA LYS A 305 6.34 -19.92 5.49
C LYS A 305 7.41 -18.85 5.26
N GLU A 306 8.40 -19.21 4.47
CA GLU A 306 9.36 -18.25 3.92
C GLU A 306 8.67 -17.25 2.98
N LEU A 307 9.22 -16.05 2.92
CA LEU A 307 8.75 -15.02 1.99
C LEU A 307 8.96 -15.48 0.55
N ALA A 308 7.92 -15.38 -0.27
CA ALA A 308 8.03 -15.53 -1.71
C ALA A 308 7.96 -14.15 -2.37
N LEU A 309 8.76 -13.92 -3.41
CA LEU A 309 8.63 -12.74 -4.26
C LEU A 309 7.31 -12.84 -5.02
N GLU A 310 6.43 -11.88 -4.80
CA GLU A 310 5.12 -11.80 -5.44
C GLU A 310 5.17 -10.90 -6.68
N ALA A 311 5.79 -9.72 -6.55
CA ALA A 311 5.84 -8.75 -7.64
C ALA A 311 7.05 -7.82 -7.56
N THR A 312 7.42 -7.26 -8.71
CA THR A 312 8.43 -6.20 -8.84
C THR A 312 7.82 -5.02 -9.61
N HIS A 313 8.06 -3.79 -9.15
CA HIS A 313 7.50 -2.58 -9.73
C HIS A 313 8.54 -1.48 -9.88
N ASP A 314 8.62 -0.88 -11.06
CA ASP A 314 9.25 0.42 -11.25
C ASP A 314 8.27 1.53 -10.83
N VAL A 315 8.71 2.43 -9.97
CA VAL A 315 7.89 3.56 -9.49
C VAL A 315 8.61 4.89 -9.72
N VAL A 316 7.82 5.94 -9.94
CA VAL A 316 8.35 7.30 -10.17
C VAL A 316 8.75 8.00 -8.87
N THR A 317 8.33 7.47 -7.73
CA THR A 317 8.74 7.98 -6.42
C THR A 317 10.26 7.92 -6.30
N GLU A 318 10.85 9.07 -5.99
CA GLU A 318 12.30 9.23 -5.90
C GLU A 318 12.90 8.29 -4.87
N PHE A 319 14.02 7.66 -5.21
CA PHE A 319 14.71 6.74 -4.29
C PHE A 319 15.23 7.51 -3.07
N PRO A 320 14.69 7.26 -1.87
CA PRO A 320 14.94 8.12 -0.74
C PRO A 320 16.29 7.78 -0.08
N SER A 321 16.87 8.78 0.59
CA SER A 321 18.09 8.60 1.39
C SER A 321 17.82 8.17 2.83
N THR A 322 16.60 8.38 3.31
CA THR A 322 16.10 8.01 4.64
C THR A 322 14.61 7.65 4.55
N TYR A 323 14.14 6.83 5.49
CA TYR A 323 12.75 6.46 5.65
C TYR A 323 12.30 6.77 7.08
N GLU A 324 11.26 7.59 7.24
CA GLU A 324 10.48 7.63 8.48
C GLU A 324 9.48 6.46 8.41
N PHE A 325 9.83 5.33 9.00
CA PHE A 325 9.09 4.07 8.91
C PHE A 325 8.09 3.94 10.06
N HIS A 326 6.80 3.83 9.70
CA HIS A 326 5.68 3.67 10.62
C HIS A 326 5.13 2.24 10.56
N TYR A 327 4.85 1.68 11.72
CA TYR A 327 4.02 0.48 11.83
C TYR A 327 3.13 0.55 13.07
N GLY A 328 1.86 0.21 12.87
CA GLY A 328 0.77 0.50 13.78
C GLY A 328 -0.52 0.68 13.00
N LEU A 329 -1.53 1.32 13.56
CA LEU A 329 -2.80 1.52 12.87
C LEU A 329 -3.03 3.02 12.67
N LEU A 330 -3.39 3.39 11.44
CA LEU A 330 -3.90 4.72 11.10
C LEU A 330 -5.17 4.57 10.26
N THR A 331 -6.21 5.31 10.63
CA THR A 331 -7.35 5.56 9.74
C THR A 331 -7.66 7.05 9.69
N LEU A 332 -8.26 7.47 8.59
CA LEU A 332 -8.73 8.83 8.35
C LEU A 332 -10.12 8.82 7.72
N SER A 333 -10.87 9.89 7.95
CA SER A 333 -12.10 10.17 7.22
C SER A 333 -11.83 11.01 5.98
N ASP A 334 -12.37 10.62 4.83
CA ASP A 334 -12.21 11.39 3.59
C ASP A 334 -12.95 12.74 3.61
N ASP A 335 -14.02 12.86 4.41
CA ASP A 335 -14.82 14.08 4.55
C ASP A 335 -14.29 15.05 5.62
N GLY A 336 -13.15 14.71 6.25
CA GLY A 336 -12.54 15.49 7.33
C GLY A 336 -13.29 15.44 8.67
N SER A 337 -14.34 14.63 8.81
CA SER A 337 -15.04 14.42 10.07
C SER A 337 -14.21 13.59 11.05
N GLU A 338 -14.69 13.33 12.26
CA GLU A 338 -14.00 12.42 13.16
C GLU A 338 -14.39 10.96 12.85
N PRO A 339 -13.43 10.03 12.67
CA PRO A 339 -13.74 8.60 12.60
C PRO A 339 -14.51 8.16 13.85
N LYS A 340 -15.67 7.52 13.64
CA LYS A 340 -16.54 7.03 14.70
C LYS A 340 -16.06 5.67 15.17
N MET A 341 -15.36 5.68 16.30
CA MET A 341 -14.75 4.47 16.86
C MET A 341 -15.68 3.76 17.85
N ASN A 342 -15.56 2.44 17.89
CA ASN A 342 -16.08 1.59 18.94
C ASN A 342 -15.42 1.92 20.28
N ALA A 343 -16.06 1.52 21.38
CA ALA A 343 -15.53 1.74 22.73
C ALA A 343 -14.30 0.87 23.03
N LYS A 344 -14.20 -0.32 22.40
CA LYS A 344 -13.02 -1.18 22.47
C LYS A 344 -12.01 -0.80 21.40
N GLN A 345 -10.74 -0.98 21.70
CA GLN A 345 -9.65 -0.81 20.75
C GLN A 345 -9.70 -1.86 19.65
N ASP A 346 -9.37 -1.45 18.42
CA ASP A 346 -8.82 -2.38 17.45
C ASP A 346 -7.34 -2.57 17.77
N ILE A 347 -6.94 -3.81 18.08
CA ILE A 347 -5.57 -4.19 18.40
C ILE A 347 -5.03 -5.05 17.26
N VAL A 348 -3.83 -4.73 16.76
CA VAL A 348 -3.08 -5.53 15.80
C VAL A 348 -1.73 -5.91 16.40
N SER A 349 -1.35 -7.16 16.20
CA SER A 349 -0.10 -7.77 16.65
C SER A 349 0.95 -7.67 15.55
N TYR A 350 2.17 -7.23 15.89
CA TYR A 350 3.32 -7.14 14.99
C TYR A 350 4.47 -7.97 15.55
N ASN A 351 5.29 -8.55 14.67
CA ASN A 351 6.41 -9.42 15.02
C ASN A 351 7.49 -9.41 13.92
N GLY A 352 8.76 -9.65 14.28
CA GLY A 352 9.82 -9.88 13.31
C GLY A 352 10.21 -8.65 12.49
N VAL A 353 9.98 -7.46 13.04
CA VAL A 353 10.26 -6.17 12.39
C VAL A 353 11.78 -5.98 12.24
N SER A 354 12.28 -5.78 11.02
CA SER A 354 13.67 -5.39 10.79
C SER A 354 13.83 -4.66 9.46
N VAL A 355 14.95 -3.95 9.30
CA VAL A 355 15.34 -3.37 8.01
C VAL A 355 16.80 -3.70 7.72
N GLU A 356 17.02 -4.40 6.62
CA GLU A 356 18.30 -5.00 6.26
C GLU A 356 18.89 -4.34 4.99
N ALA A 357 20.20 -4.51 4.79
CA ALA A 357 20.89 -4.06 3.56
C ALA A 357 20.80 -5.08 2.41
N ASP A 358 20.37 -6.31 2.71
CA ASP A 358 20.26 -7.43 1.78
C ASP A 358 18.88 -8.08 1.91
N VAL A 359 18.39 -8.65 0.81
CA VAL A 359 17.12 -9.39 0.82
C VAL A 359 17.29 -10.72 1.56
N SER A 360 16.45 -10.96 2.57
CA SER A 360 16.40 -12.21 3.33
C SER A 360 14.97 -12.75 3.42
N THR A 361 14.69 -13.90 2.80
CA THR A 361 13.36 -14.50 2.76
C THR A 361 13.09 -15.51 3.87
N SER A 362 14.11 -15.89 4.65
CA SER A 362 14.05 -16.92 5.70
C SER A 362 13.04 -16.60 6.79
N ALA A 363 12.09 -17.51 7.05
CA ALA A 363 11.09 -17.36 8.10
C ALA A 363 11.69 -17.46 9.51
N THR A 364 12.74 -18.25 9.72
CA THR A 364 13.37 -18.41 11.04
C THR A 364 14.38 -17.32 11.35
N GLY A 365 14.65 -16.43 10.39
CA GLY A 365 15.72 -15.45 10.45
C GLY A 365 17.07 -16.08 10.10
N ASP A 366 17.90 -15.34 9.39
CA ASP A 366 19.33 -15.64 9.31
C ASP A 366 19.95 -15.07 10.57
N ALA A 367 20.64 -15.90 11.36
CA ALA A 367 21.36 -15.41 12.52
C ALA A 367 22.31 -14.28 12.06
N ALA A 368 21.98 -13.04 12.43
CA ALA A 368 22.75 -11.84 12.13
C ALA A 368 24.16 -12.00 12.72
N SER A 369 25.03 -12.64 11.94
CA SER A 369 26.41 -12.92 12.27
C SER A 369 27.28 -12.21 11.25
N LYS A 370 27.17 -10.87 11.21
CA LYS A 370 28.20 -9.95 10.71
C LYS A 370 27.75 -8.49 10.85
N ALA A 371 28.01 -7.90 12.02
CA ALA A 371 28.61 -6.56 12.15
C ALA A 371 28.65 -6.13 13.63
N SER A 372 29.80 -6.34 14.28
CA SER A 372 30.46 -5.32 15.12
C SER A 372 31.69 -5.95 15.79
N LYS A 373 32.85 -5.79 15.14
CA LYS A 373 34.16 -5.77 15.81
C LYS A 373 35.15 -5.06 14.88
N THR A 374 35.08 -3.73 14.89
CA THR A 374 36.16 -2.88 14.40
C THR A 374 36.76 -2.16 15.59
N THR A 375 37.86 -2.68 16.12
CA THR A 375 38.90 -1.91 16.80
C THR A 375 40.22 -2.67 16.71
N GLY A 376 41.15 -2.12 15.92
CA GLY A 376 42.58 -2.02 16.26
C GLY A 376 43.43 -3.28 16.37
N SER A 377 44.08 -3.63 15.25
CA SER A 377 45.51 -3.98 15.06
C SER A 377 46.38 -4.23 16.30
N ILE A 378 47.17 -5.34 16.34
CA ILE A 378 48.64 -5.40 16.06
C ILE A 378 49.00 -6.89 15.79
N GLY A 379 49.84 -7.14 14.78
CA GLY A 379 50.13 -8.49 14.27
C GLY A 379 51.24 -9.30 14.96
N ALA A 380 51.44 -10.52 14.44
CA ALA A 380 52.71 -11.22 14.36
C ALA A 380 52.55 -12.44 13.43
N GLU A 381 53.55 -12.65 12.57
CA GLU A 381 53.70 -13.74 11.61
C GLU A 381 54.12 -15.07 12.27
N SER A 382 54.15 -16.13 11.44
CA SER A 382 54.80 -17.45 11.61
C SER A 382 53.85 -18.57 12.05
N SER A 383 53.38 -19.43 11.15
CA SER A 383 54.03 -20.58 10.45
C SER A 383 53.82 -21.90 11.19
N SER A 384 53.24 -22.86 10.43
CA SER A 384 53.38 -24.33 10.50
C SER A 384 53.33 -25.03 11.87
N ASP A 385 52.36 -25.93 12.07
CA ASP A 385 52.69 -27.36 12.04
C ASP A 385 51.47 -28.30 11.94
N VAL A 386 51.72 -29.39 11.22
CA VAL A 386 50.88 -30.56 11.00
C VAL A 386 50.97 -31.48 12.21
N SER A 387 49.86 -32.12 12.61
CA SER A 387 49.86 -33.48 13.20
C SER A 387 48.48 -34.12 13.16
N THR A 388 48.49 -35.35 12.67
CA THR A 388 47.41 -36.33 12.45
C THR A 388 47.12 -37.21 13.68
N GLU A 389 46.05 -38.02 13.55
CA GLU A 389 45.64 -39.23 14.28
C GLU A 389 44.59 -39.09 15.40
N THR A 390 43.68 -40.03 15.69
CA THR A 390 42.89 -41.07 14.98
C THR A 390 41.89 -41.60 16.04
N THR A 391 40.66 -42.00 15.66
CA THR A 391 39.78 -42.99 16.36
C THR A 391 39.19 -42.56 17.73
N GLU A 392 37.95 -42.84 18.15
CA GLU A 392 36.99 -43.94 17.95
C GLU A 392 35.53 -43.46 18.02
N ALA A 393 34.64 -44.17 17.34
CA ALA A 393 33.20 -44.19 17.58
C ALA A 393 32.86 -45.05 18.81
N PRO A 394 31.64 -44.94 19.37
CA PRO A 394 30.84 -46.16 19.41
C PRO A 394 29.37 -45.99 19.01
N THR A 395 28.92 -47.11 18.45
CA THR A 395 27.61 -47.56 17.98
C THR A 395 26.46 -47.51 18.99
N THR A 396 25.29 -47.15 18.44
CA THR A 396 23.93 -47.69 18.65
C THR A 396 23.73 -48.80 19.67
N GLN A 397 22.75 -48.59 20.56
CA GLN A 397 21.83 -49.64 21.00
C GLN A 397 20.37 -49.17 20.92
N ASN A 398 19.56 -50.11 20.49
CA ASN A 398 18.20 -50.05 20.01
C ASN A 398 17.42 -51.03 20.88
N GLU A 399 16.50 -50.59 21.74
CA GLU A 399 15.48 -51.47 22.33
C GLU A 399 14.14 -50.73 22.54
N THR A 400 13.19 -51.06 21.66
CA THR A 400 11.73 -51.19 21.89
C THR A 400 11.50 -52.70 22.12
N PRO A 401 10.54 -53.25 22.94
CA PRO A 401 9.10 -52.90 22.99
C PRO A 401 8.37 -53.11 24.34
N ALA A 402 7.13 -52.59 24.47
CA ALA A 402 5.91 -53.41 24.62
C ALA A 402 4.67 -52.60 25.06
N THR A 403 3.61 -52.92 24.35
CA THR A 403 2.20 -52.54 24.44
C THR A 403 1.53 -53.04 25.74
N GLN A 404 0.65 -52.23 26.35
CA GLN A 404 -0.50 -52.74 27.10
C GLN A 404 -1.75 -51.90 26.81
N ASN A 405 -2.73 -52.60 26.22
CA ASN A 405 -4.15 -52.28 26.22
C ASN A 405 -4.67 -52.14 27.64
N GLU A 406 -5.53 -51.16 27.91
CA GLU A 406 -6.80 -51.41 28.61
C GLU A 406 -7.81 -50.27 28.39
N ILE A 407 -9.01 -50.66 27.96
CA ILE A 407 -10.24 -49.86 27.87
C ILE A 407 -10.96 -50.00 29.20
N PRO A 408 -11.65 -48.96 29.69
CA PRO A 408 -12.91 -49.20 30.40
C PRO A 408 -14.09 -48.37 29.88
N ALA A 409 -15.05 -49.13 29.33
CA ALA A 409 -16.48 -49.11 29.62
C ALA A 409 -17.21 -47.78 29.86
N THR A 410 -18.06 -47.49 28.89
CA THR A 410 -19.34 -46.77 28.91
C THR A 410 -20.17 -47.04 30.19
N LYS A 411 -20.65 -45.97 30.84
CA LYS A 411 -21.84 -46.03 31.71
C LYS A 411 -22.92 -45.10 31.19
N THR A 412 -23.88 -45.71 30.53
CA THR A 412 -25.20 -45.18 30.19
C THR A 412 -26.05 -45.10 31.46
N GLY A 413 -26.49 -43.90 31.83
CA GLY A 413 -27.53 -43.67 32.83
C GLY A 413 -28.80 -43.19 32.13
N ILE A 414 -29.73 -44.10 31.87
CA ILE A 414 -31.11 -43.79 31.49
C ILE A 414 -31.87 -43.49 32.79
N VAL A 415 -32.48 -42.30 32.89
CA VAL A 415 -33.68 -42.08 33.71
C VAL A 415 -34.81 -41.73 32.74
N LYS A 416 -35.85 -42.56 32.77
CA LYS A 416 -37.12 -42.39 32.05
C LYS A 416 -38.17 -41.82 33.00
N SER A 417 -39.05 -40.99 32.42
CA SER A 417 -40.45 -40.73 32.79
C SER A 417 -40.68 -39.71 33.93
N SER A 418 -41.61 -38.76 33.88
CA SER A 418 -42.80 -38.61 33.02
C SER A 418 -43.34 -37.16 32.98
N ASP A 419 -44.16 -36.88 31.94
CA ASP A 419 -45.26 -35.90 31.88
C ASP A 419 -44.89 -34.39 31.87
N SER A 420 -45.50 -33.49 31.09
CA SER A 420 -46.60 -33.48 30.11
C SER A 420 -46.53 -32.07 29.48
N GLY A 421 -46.60 -31.91 28.16
CA GLY A 421 -47.84 -31.45 27.52
C GLY A 421 -47.91 -29.91 27.33
N CYS A 422 -47.68 -29.46 26.10
CA CYS A 422 -48.62 -28.68 25.27
C CYS A 422 -47.95 -27.61 24.41
N ALA A 423 -48.25 -27.73 23.12
CA ALA A 423 -47.98 -26.78 22.06
C ALA A 423 -49.05 -25.67 22.00
N ARG A 424 -48.69 -24.63 21.23
CA ARG A 424 -49.50 -23.56 20.60
C ARG A 424 -49.94 -22.39 21.49
N LYS A 425 -49.39 -21.21 21.17
CA LYS A 425 -49.96 -20.35 20.13
C LYS A 425 -48.86 -19.53 19.46
#